data_AF-A0A2D4LYS5-F1
#
_entry.id   AF-A0A2D4LYS5-F1
#
_cell.length_a   1.000
_cell.length_b   1.000
_cell.length_c   1.000
_cell.angle_alpha   90.00
_cell.angle_beta   90.00
_cell.angle_gamma   90.00
#
_symmetry.space_group_name_H-M   'P 1'
#
loop_
_entity.id
_entity.type
_entity.pdbx_description
1 polymer ?
#
loop_
_entity_poly.entity_id
_entity_poly.type
_entity_poly.pdbx_seq_one_letter_code
_entity_poly.pdbx_strand_id
1 'polypeptide(L)'
;KGKKVDEYIAIAKEKHGYNMEQALGMLFWHKHNIEKSLADLPNFTPFPDEWTVEDKVLFEQAFSFHGKTFHRIQQMLPDKSIASLVKFYYSWKKTRTKTSVMDRHARKQKREREESEDEIEEANGNNPIDIEVEQNKESKKEWMNTLLL
;
A
#
# COMPACT_ATOMS: atom_id res chain seq x y z
N LYS A 1 3.14 -37.62 14.69
CA LYS A 1 4.08 -36.50 14.95
C LYS A 1 3.58 -35.17 14.37
N GLY A 2 3.04 -35.12 13.14
CA GLY A 2 2.48 -33.88 12.54
C GLY A 2 1.44 -33.15 13.41
N LYS A 3 0.41 -33.87 13.89
CA LYS A 3 -0.67 -33.28 14.71
C LYS A 3 -0.21 -32.46 15.92
N LYS A 4 0.90 -32.83 16.58
CA LYS A 4 1.42 -32.11 17.75
C LYS A 4 2.08 -30.78 17.38
N VAL A 5 2.69 -30.72 16.19
CA VAL A 5 3.31 -29.50 15.67
C VAL A 5 2.23 -28.53 15.20
N ASP A 6 1.18 -29.04 14.57
CA ASP A 6 0.03 -28.22 14.13
C ASP A 6 -0.66 -27.54 15.33
N GLU A 7 -0.89 -28.30 16.42
CA GLU A 7 -1.44 -27.77 17.67
C GLU A 7 -0.52 -26.71 18.31
N TYR A 8 0.79 -26.94 18.31
CA TYR A 8 1.77 -25.96 18.78
C TYR A 8 1.72 -24.65 17.97
N ILE A 9 1.68 -24.74 16.64
CA ILE A 9 1.59 -23.56 15.76
C ILE A 9 0.30 -22.79 16.02
N ALA A 10 -0.84 -23.49 16.19
CA ALA A 10 -2.11 -22.87 16.53
C ALA A 10 -2.03 -22.09 17.86
N ILE A 11 -1.46 -22.68 18.91
CA ILE A 11 -1.26 -22.03 20.21
C ILE A 11 -0.35 -20.80 20.09
N ALA A 12 0.79 -20.92 19.40
CA ALA A 12 1.72 -19.81 19.20
C ALA A 12 1.07 -18.63 18.47
N LYS A 13 0.23 -18.91 17.46
CA LYS A 13 -0.50 -17.89 16.71
C LYS A 13 -1.64 -17.26 17.50
N GLU A 14 -2.54 -18.08 18.04
CA GLU A 14 -3.79 -17.60 18.64
C GLU A 14 -3.59 -16.96 20.01
N LYS A 15 -2.68 -17.51 20.83
CA LYS A 15 -2.47 -17.02 22.19
C LYS A 15 -1.32 -16.03 22.33
N HIS A 16 -0.33 -16.10 21.42
CA HIS A 16 0.90 -15.34 21.57
C HIS A 16 1.22 -14.45 20.35
N GLY A 17 0.42 -14.48 19.28
CA GLY A 17 0.56 -13.59 18.12
C GLY A 17 1.74 -13.92 17.20
N TYR A 18 2.31 -15.13 17.29
CA TYR A 18 3.41 -15.54 16.42
C TYR A 18 2.88 -15.87 15.02
N ASN A 19 3.60 -15.45 13.98
CA ASN A 19 3.39 -15.99 12.64
C ASN A 19 4.06 -17.38 12.51
N MET A 20 3.77 -18.07 11.41
CA MET A 20 4.21 -19.46 11.20
C MET A 20 5.74 -19.60 11.25
N GLU A 21 6.47 -18.68 10.61
CA GLU A 21 7.93 -18.73 10.57
C GLU A 21 8.55 -18.52 11.96
N GLN A 22 8.01 -17.60 12.74
CA GLN A 22 8.46 -17.35 14.11
C GLN A 22 8.21 -18.57 15.01
N ALA A 23 7.01 -19.17 14.94
CA ALA A 23 6.69 -20.38 15.70
C ALA A 23 7.63 -21.55 15.33
N LEU A 24 7.87 -21.76 14.03
CA LEU A 24 8.81 -22.78 13.57
C LEU A 24 10.25 -22.48 14.00
N GLY A 25 10.68 -21.22 13.94
CA GLY A 25 11.99 -20.78 14.41
C GLY A 25 12.19 -21.04 15.90
N MET A 26 11.18 -20.78 16.72
CA MET A 26 11.23 -21.05 18.15
C MET A 26 11.27 -22.55 18.45
N LEU A 27 10.47 -23.34 17.76
CA LEU A 27 10.52 -24.80 17.90
C LEU A 27 11.90 -25.37 17.52
N PHE A 28 12.51 -24.83 16.46
CA PHE A 28 13.87 -25.17 16.05
C PHE A 28 14.91 -24.81 17.13
N TRP A 29 14.80 -23.61 17.73
CA TRP A 29 15.67 -23.16 18.83
C TRP A 29 15.68 -24.14 20.02
N HIS A 30 14.51 -24.71 20.34
CA HIS A 30 14.38 -25.73 21.39
C HIS A 30 14.65 -27.17 20.93
N LYS A 31 15.31 -27.36 19.78
CA LYS A 31 15.62 -28.69 19.23
C LYS A 31 14.38 -29.57 19.05
N HIS A 32 13.27 -28.97 18.61
CA HIS A 32 11.97 -29.62 18.43
C HIS A 32 11.29 -30.11 19.72
N ASN A 33 11.70 -29.58 20.87
CA ASN A 33 11.01 -29.81 22.14
C ASN A 33 9.84 -28.82 22.28
N ILE A 34 8.62 -29.33 22.10
CA ILE A 34 7.38 -28.54 22.12
C ILE A 34 7.16 -27.90 23.51
N GLU A 35 7.34 -28.64 24.59
CA GLU A 35 7.04 -28.16 25.95
C GLU A 35 7.95 -26.99 26.33
N LYS A 36 9.26 -27.11 26.08
CA LYS A 36 10.21 -26.03 26.34
C LYS A 36 9.89 -24.81 25.50
N SER A 37 9.55 -25.02 24.23
CA SER A 37 9.18 -23.91 23.36
C SER A 37 7.88 -23.22 23.79
N LEU A 38 6.87 -23.97 24.23
CA LEU A 38 5.61 -23.39 24.72
C LEU A 38 5.83 -22.54 25.97
N ALA A 39 6.70 -22.99 26.88
CA ALA A 39 7.02 -22.25 28.10
C ALA A 39 7.69 -20.89 27.81
N ASP A 40 8.42 -20.80 26.69
CA ASP A 40 9.16 -19.61 26.30
C ASP A 40 8.39 -18.67 25.34
N LEU A 41 7.27 -19.11 24.75
CA LEU A 41 6.42 -18.26 23.90
C LEU A 41 6.02 -16.91 24.55
N PRO A 42 5.67 -16.83 25.85
CA PRO A 42 5.36 -15.55 26.50
C PRO A 42 6.57 -14.62 26.67
N ASN A 43 7.79 -15.18 26.70
CA ASN A 43 9.02 -14.44 27.01
C ASN A 43 9.66 -13.79 25.77
N PHE A 44 9.32 -14.30 24.58
CA PHE A 44 9.91 -13.90 23.31
C PHE A 44 8.89 -13.32 22.35
N THR A 45 7.75 -12.84 22.85
CA THR A 45 6.68 -12.23 22.03
C THR A 45 7.31 -11.21 21.07
N PRO A 46 7.39 -11.54 19.77
CA PRO A 46 8.18 -10.76 18.86
C PRO A 46 7.57 -9.37 18.73
N PHE A 47 8.44 -8.37 18.70
CA PHE A 47 8.05 -7.01 18.39
C PHE A 47 7.33 -6.99 17.02
N PRO A 48 6.24 -6.22 16.87
CA PRO A 48 5.40 -6.24 15.68
C PRO A 48 6.10 -5.53 14.51
N ASP A 49 7.11 -6.18 13.94
CA ASP A 49 7.67 -5.81 12.64
C ASP A 49 6.74 -6.22 11.48
N GLU A 50 5.58 -6.79 11.80
CA GLU A 50 4.58 -7.21 10.83
C GLU A 50 3.62 -6.05 10.50
N TRP A 51 3.55 -5.72 9.22
CA TRP A 51 2.53 -4.82 8.69
C TRP A 51 1.16 -5.50 8.80
N THR A 52 0.32 -5.01 9.72
CA THR A 52 -1.03 -5.54 9.90
C THR A 52 -1.91 -5.21 8.69
N VAL A 53 -3.11 -5.80 8.62
CA VAL A 53 -4.07 -5.45 7.56
C VAL A 53 -4.48 -3.99 7.69
N GLU A 54 -4.67 -3.50 8.91
CA GLU A 54 -4.98 -2.12 9.22
C GLU A 54 -3.86 -1.18 8.79
N ASP A 55 -2.59 -1.51 9.09
CA ASP A 55 -1.43 -0.72 8.66
C ASP A 55 -1.39 -0.56 7.13
N LYS A 56 -1.68 -1.66 6.40
CA LYS A 56 -1.69 -1.65 4.93
C LYS A 56 -2.77 -0.73 4.39
N VAL A 57 -3.99 -0.82 4.91
CA VAL A 57 -5.10 0.05 4.50
C VAL A 57 -4.80 1.52 4.82
N LEU A 58 -4.26 1.80 6.01
CA LEU A 58 -3.83 3.16 6.39
C LEU A 58 -2.75 3.70 5.46
N PHE A 59 -1.76 2.88 5.07
CA PHE A 59 -0.75 3.30 4.09
C PHE A 59 -1.36 3.61 2.73
N GLU A 60 -2.27 2.77 2.22
CA GLU A 60 -2.93 3.01 0.93
C GLU A 60 -3.73 4.32 0.94
N GLN A 61 -4.47 4.58 2.02
CA GLN A 61 -5.23 5.79 2.19
C GLN A 61 -4.32 7.03 2.34
N ALA A 62 -3.29 6.94 3.17
CA ALA A 62 -2.32 8.02 3.36
C ALA A 62 -1.58 8.34 2.05
N PHE A 63 -1.20 7.31 1.29
CA PHE A 63 -0.53 7.46 0.00
C PHE A 63 -1.46 8.05 -1.06
N SER A 64 -2.76 7.74 -1.04
CA SER A 64 -3.73 8.30 -2.01
C SER A 64 -3.88 9.81 -1.85
N PHE A 65 -3.85 10.33 -0.62
CA PHE A 65 -3.93 11.77 -0.34
C PHE A 65 -2.59 12.50 -0.46
N HIS A 66 -1.49 11.90 -0.02
CA HIS A 66 -0.22 12.59 0.18
C HIS A 66 0.90 12.18 -0.78
N GLY A 67 0.65 11.19 -1.63
CA GLY A 67 1.63 10.67 -2.59
C GLY A 67 2.89 10.14 -1.88
N LYS A 68 4.07 10.45 -2.42
CA LYS A 68 5.36 9.99 -1.85
C LYS A 68 5.88 10.85 -0.69
N THR A 69 5.04 11.68 -0.08
CA THR A 69 5.43 12.50 1.07
C THR A 69 5.46 11.63 2.32
N PHE A 70 6.50 10.80 2.48
CA PHE A 70 6.55 9.77 3.52
C PHE A 70 6.47 10.31 4.94
N HIS A 71 7.00 11.51 5.20
CA HIS A 71 6.83 12.19 6.49
C HIS A 71 5.36 12.49 6.80
N ARG A 72 4.55 12.79 5.77
CA ARG A 72 3.11 13.00 5.92
C ARG A 72 2.36 11.68 6.08
N ILE A 73 2.78 10.62 5.41
CA ILE A 73 2.23 9.26 5.63
C ILE A 73 2.53 8.78 7.05
N GLN A 74 3.73 9.04 7.57
CA GLN A 74 4.11 8.67 8.93
C GLN A 74 3.23 9.33 9.99
N GLN A 75 2.65 10.50 9.73
CA GLN A 75 1.68 11.10 10.68
C GLN A 75 0.42 10.24 10.85
N MET A 76 0.08 9.41 9.86
CA MET A 76 -1.01 8.42 9.95
C MET A 76 -0.54 7.05 10.45
N LEU A 77 0.78 6.80 10.43
CA LEU A 77 1.42 5.54 10.83
C LEU A 77 2.66 5.87 11.70
N PRO A 78 2.47 6.42 12.92
CA PRO A 78 3.57 6.95 13.73
C PRO A 78 4.56 5.85 14.14
N ASP A 79 4.08 4.62 14.31
CA ASP A 79 4.88 3.48 14.74
C ASP A 79 5.72 2.87 13.60
N LYS A 80 5.50 3.31 12.36
CA LYS A 80 6.28 2.86 11.20
C LYS A 80 7.33 3.90 10.85
N SER A 81 8.60 3.50 10.95
CA SER A 81 9.71 4.36 10.55
C SER A 81 9.66 4.69 9.05
N ILE A 82 10.22 5.82 8.64
CA ILE A 82 10.34 6.21 7.23
C ILE A 82 10.96 5.08 6.39
N ALA A 83 12.00 4.40 6.92
CA ALA A 83 12.63 3.27 6.25
C ALA A 83 11.65 2.09 6.03
N SER A 84 10.81 1.79 7.01
CA SER A 84 9.76 0.76 6.89
C SER A 84 8.70 1.15 5.86
N LEU A 85 8.23 2.40 5.88
CA LEU A 85 7.27 2.93 4.90
C LEU A 85 7.80 2.85 3.46
N VAL A 86 9.07 3.24 3.26
CA VAL A 86 9.73 3.17 1.95
C VAL A 86 9.89 1.72 1.51
N LYS A 87 10.34 0.82 2.39
CA LYS A 87 10.45 -0.62 2.08
C LYS A 87 9.10 -1.19 1.66
N PHE A 88 8.04 -0.90 2.42
CA PHE A 88 6.68 -1.34 2.11
C PHE A 88 6.19 -0.82 0.76
N TYR A 89 6.41 0.46 0.45
CA TYR A 89 6.05 1.06 -0.84
C TYR A 89 6.61 0.27 -2.04
N TYR A 90 7.88 -0.12 -1.99
CA TYR A 90 8.51 -0.84 -3.09
C TYR A 90 8.00 -2.29 -3.23
N SER A 91 7.62 -2.93 -2.12
CA SER A 91 6.99 -4.25 -2.14
C SER A 91 5.55 -4.18 -2.66
N TRP A 92 4.76 -3.21 -2.18
CA TRP A 92 3.35 -3.01 -2.53
C TRP A 92 3.14 -2.52 -3.96
N LYS A 93 3.98 -1.59 -4.47
CA LYS A 93 3.80 -1.06 -5.84
C LYS A 93 4.02 -2.12 -6.92
N LYS A 94 4.87 -3.12 -6.65
CA LYS A 94 5.18 -4.22 -7.59
C LYS A 94 3.98 -5.14 -7.83
N THR A 95 3.07 -5.25 -6.86
CA THR A 95 1.83 -6.03 -7.01
C THR A 95 0.69 -5.21 -7.63
N ARG A 96 0.67 -3.88 -7.45
CA ARG A 96 -0.31 -2.97 -8.11
C ARG A 96 -0.19 -2.89 -9.64
N THR A 97 0.99 -3.10 -10.21
CA THR A 97 1.21 -3.00 -11.67
C THR A 97 0.85 -4.25 -12.46
N LYS A 98 0.44 -5.34 -11.81
CA LYS A 98 -0.16 -6.50 -12.50
C LYS A 98 -1.62 -6.18 -12.84
N THR A 99 -1.86 -5.11 -13.58
CA THR A 99 -3.17 -4.93 -14.23
C THR A 99 -3.25 -6.01 -15.30
N SER A 100 -4.23 -6.91 -15.19
CA SER A 100 -4.51 -7.85 -16.27
C SER A 100 -4.79 -7.05 -17.54
N VAL A 101 -4.50 -7.65 -18.71
CA VAL A 101 -4.90 -7.07 -20.00
C VAL A 101 -6.40 -6.71 -19.96
N MET A 102 -7.23 -7.53 -19.29
CA MET A 102 -8.65 -7.26 -19.09
C MET A 102 -8.92 -5.97 -18.30
N ASP A 103 -8.19 -5.71 -17.21
CA ASP A 103 -8.32 -4.49 -16.40
C ASP A 103 -7.96 -3.23 -17.20
N ARG A 104 -7.03 -3.38 -18.17
CA ARG A 104 -6.61 -2.30 -19.06
C ARG A 104 -7.71 -1.91 -20.04
N HIS A 105 -8.44 -2.89 -20.57
CA HIS A 105 -9.57 -2.66 -21.48
C HIS A 105 -10.78 -2.10 -20.74
N ALA A 106 -11.08 -2.58 -19.53
CA ALA A 106 -12.19 -2.06 -18.72
C ALA A 106 -12.03 -0.58 -18.37
N ARG A 107 -10.81 -0.14 -18.04
CA ARG A 107 -10.51 1.29 -17.79
C ARG A 107 -10.59 2.15 -19.05
N LYS A 108 -10.33 1.58 -20.22
CA LYS A 108 -10.45 2.27 -21.52
C LYS A 108 -11.92 2.46 -21.90
N GLN A 109 -12.74 1.41 -21.80
CA GLN A 109 -14.19 1.52 -22.08
C GLN A 109 -14.91 2.46 -21.10
N LYS A 110 -14.49 2.51 -19.83
CA LYS A 110 -15.10 3.47 -18.88
C LYS A 110 -14.86 4.92 -19.28
N ARG A 111 -13.66 5.24 -19.79
CA ARG A 111 -13.32 6.59 -20.28
C ARG A 111 -14.10 6.95 -21.55
N GLU A 112 -14.28 6.01 -22.47
CA GLU A 112 -15.05 6.21 -23.70
C GLU A 112 -16.56 6.43 -23.43
N ARG A 113 -17.08 5.94 -22.31
CA ARG A 113 -18.49 6.14 -21.91
C ARG A 113 -18.74 7.48 -21.22
N GLU A 114 -17.78 7.95 -20.41
CA GLU A 114 -17.83 9.27 -19.77
C GLU A 114 -17.68 10.40 -20.82
N GLU A 115 -16.85 10.22 -21.85
CA GLU A 115 -16.69 11.19 -22.96
C GLU A 115 -17.93 11.29 -23.87
N SER A 116 -18.78 10.26 -23.91
CA SER A 116 -20.05 10.27 -24.66
C SER A 116 -21.25 10.88 -23.91
N GLU A 117 -21.14 11.04 -22.59
CA GLU A 117 -22.21 11.66 -21.77
C GLU A 117 -22.11 13.20 -21.78
N ASP A 118 -20.93 13.76 -22.07
CA ASP A 118 -20.71 15.22 -22.20
C ASP A 118 -21.22 15.80 -23.55
N GLU A 119 -21.44 14.98 -24.59
CA GLU A 119 -21.93 15.46 -25.91
C GLU A 119 -23.47 15.67 -25.99
N ILE A 120 -24.24 15.26 -24.97
CA ILE A 120 -25.72 15.33 -25.01
C ILE A 120 -26.28 16.60 -24.33
N GLU A 121 -25.48 17.32 -23.53
CA GLU A 121 -25.94 18.54 -22.83
C GLU A 121 -25.71 19.86 -23.59
N GLU A 122 -25.20 19.84 -24.83
CA GLU A 122 -24.89 21.06 -25.62
C GLU A 122 -25.95 21.46 -26.67
N ALA A 123 -27.24 21.21 -26.43
CA ALA A 123 -28.31 21.59 -27.37
C ALA A 123 -29.29 22.68 -26.88
N ASN A 124 -29.07 23.35 -25.74
CA ASN A 124 -29.97 24.44 -25.33
C ASN A 124 -29.34 25.47 -24.39
N GLY A 125 -28.98 26.65 -24.93
CA GLY A 125 -28.66 27.82 -24.09
C GLY A 125 -27.88 28.93 -24.79
N ASN A 126 -28.59 29.89 -25.39
CA ASN A 126 -28.05 31.16 -25.90
C ASN A 126 -27.33 32.00 -24.81
N ASN A 127 -26.09 32.44 -25.11
CA ASN A 127 -25.59 33.84 -25.14
C ASN A 127 -24.14 34.02 -24.64
N PRO A 128 -23.42 35.05 -25.15
CA PRO A 128 -21.95 35.11 -25.17
C PRO A 128 -21.37 35.98 -24.06
N ILE A 129 -20.19 35.65 -23.55
CA ILE A 129 -19.20 36.62 -23.03
C ILE A 129 -17.80 36.02 -23.17
N ASP A 130 -16.96 36.85 -23.76
CA ASP A 130 -15.57 36.66 -24.16
C ASP A 130 -14.63 37.08 -23.00
N ILE A 131 -13.35 36.70 -23.08
CA ILE A 131 -12.15 37.28 -22.40
C ILE A 131 -11.48 36.45 -21.27
N GLU A 132 -10.27 35.99 -21.61
CA GLU A 132 -9.03 35.78 -20.81
C GLU A 132 -8.82 34.49 -19.98
N VAL A 133 -8.22 33.46 -20.61
CA VAL A 133 -7.23 32.59 -19.95
C VAL A 133 -6.12 32.21 -20.94
N GLU A 134 -5.10 33.06 -21.08
CA GLU A 134 -3.90 32.73 -21.85
C GLU A 134 -2.63 33.28 -21.21
N GLN A 135 -2.18 32.70 -20.08
CA GLN A 135 -0.86 33.01 -19.50
C GLN A 135 -0.08 31.84 -18.86
N ASN A 136 -0.49 30.58 -19.00
CA ASN A 136 0.21 29.47 -18.28
C ASN A 136 0.97 28.46 -19.17
N LYS A 137 1.33 28.83 -20.40
CA LYS A 137 2.13 27.97 -21.29
C LYS A 137 3.59 28.43 -21.50
N GLU A 138 3.94 29.65 -21.13
CA GLU A 138 5.31 30.19 -21.30
C GLU A 138 6.28 29.68 -20.22
N SER A 139 5.87 29.66 -18.94
CA SER A 139 6.78 29.38 -17.81
C SER A 139 7.35 27.96 -17.77
N LYS A 140 6.70 26.99 -18.44
CA LYS A 140 7.22 25.61 -18.50
C LYS A 140 8.30 25.41 -19.56
N LYS A 141 8.36 26.25 -20.60
CA LYS A 141 9.38 26.15 -21.65
C LYS A 141 10.71 26.78 -21.21
N GLU A 142 10.67 27.90 -20.47
CA GLU A 142 11.89 28.50 -19.92
C GLU A 142 12.58 27.61 -18.88
N TRP A 143 11.82 26.96 -17.99
CA TRP A 143 12.42 26.07 -16.98
C TRP A 143 13.15 24.86 -17.59
N MET A 144 12.68 24.37 -18.73
CA MET A 144 13.33 23.27 -19.46
C MET A 144 14.60 23.73 -20.20
N ASN A 145 14.66 24.99 -20.65
CA ASN A 145 15.85 25.54 -21.31
C ASN A 145 16.99 25.90 -20.34
N THR A 146 16.67 26.34 -19.12
CA THR A 146 17.71 26.65 -18.11
C THR A 146 18.39 25.41 -17.52
N LEU A 147 17.77 24.23 -17.61
CA LEU A 147 18.33 22.98 -17.09
C LEU A 147 19.25 22.24 -18.09
N LEU A 148 19.39 22.74 -19.33
CA LEU A 148 20.15 22.11 -20.41
C LEU A 148 21.46 22.83 -20.80
N LEU A 149 21.89 23.82 -20.02
CA LEU A 149 23.22 24.45 -20.06
C LEU A 149 23.98 24.13 -18.77
#